data_AF-A0A936VH93-F1
#
_entry.id   AF-A0A936VH93-F1
#
_cell.length_a   1.000
_cell.length_b   1.000
_cell.length_c   1.000
_cell.angle_alpha   90.00
_cell.angle_beta   90.00
_cell.angle_gamma   90.00
#
_symmetry.space_group_name_H-M   'P 1'
#
loop_
_entity.id
_entity.type
_entity.pdbx_description
1 polymer ?
#
loop_
_entity_poly.entity_id
_entity_poly.type
_entity_poly.pdbx_seq_one_letter_code
_entity_poly.pdbx_strand_id
1 'polypeptide(L)'
;MGLNTVFAPPIFEDSFFFCEALSGKDGETLLEIGCGTGLFSITHALDGSMVTAVDLNPDAVANTKINSILAGVEHRVEACVRRFRERECQD
;
A
#
# COMPACT_ATOMS: atom_id res chain seq x y z
N MET A 1 2.74 11.48 -5.97
CA MET A 1 1.69 12.23 -6.73
C MET A 1 0.68 11.22 -7.29
N GLY A 2 -0.60 11.54 -7.43
CA GLY A 2 -1.61 10.60 -7.94
C GLY A 2 -1.65 10.47 -9.46
N LEU A 3 -1.69 9.25 -10.01
CA LEU A 3 -2.13 9.02 -11.40
C LEU A 3 -3.66 9.20 -11.48
N ASN A 4 -4.19 9.65 -12.63
CA ASN A 4 -5.61 10.07 -12.79
C ASN A 4 -6.68 9.00 -12.47
N THR A 5 -6.30 7.73 -12.33
CA THR A 5 -7.21 6.59 -12.03
C THR A 5 -7.04 6.06 -10.61
N VAL A 6 -6.16 6.67 -9.81
CA VAL A 6 -5.81 6.21 -8.47
C VAL A 6 -6.57 7.03 -7.44
N PHE A 7 -7.17 6.35 -6.47
CA PHE A 7 -7.80 6.99 -5.31
C PHE A 7 -6.84 7.99 -4.66
N ALA A 8 -7.28 9.22 -4.44
CA ALA A 8 -6.41 10.34 -4.06
C ALA A 8 -6.56 10.66 -2.56
N PRO A 9 -5.55 10.34 -1.71
CA PRO A 9 -5.58 10.65 -0.28
C PRO A 9 -5.85 12.12 0.06
N PRO A 10 -5.38 13.13 -0.71
CA PRO A 10 -5.71 14.52 -0.43
C PRO A 10 -7.20 14.87 -0.49
N ILE A 11 -8.02 13.99 -1.09
CA ILE A 11 -9.47 14.15 -1.21
C ILE A 11 -10.21 13.34 -0.13
N PHE A 12 -9.56 12.32 0.45
CA PHE A 12 -10.18 11.38 1.38
C PHE A 12 -9.31 11.23 2.64
N GLU A 13 -9.78 11.82 3.74
CA GLU A 13 -9.05 11.94 5.00
C GLU A 13 -8.83 10.59 5.72
N ASP A 14 -9.65 9.59 5.42
CA ASP A 14 -9.61 8.25 6.03
C ASP A 14 -8.22 7.59 5.92
N SER A 15 -7.49 7.83 4.82
CA SER A 15 -6.14 7.29 4.65
C SER A 15 -5.16 7.82 5.70
N PHE A 16 -5.33 9.07 6.15
CA PHE A 16 -4.51 9.65 7.21
C PHE A 16 -4.89 9.08 8.58
N PHE A 17 -6.20 8.93 8.85
CA PHE A 17 -6.68 8.27 10.07
C PHE A 17 -6.07 6.87 10.25
N PHE A 18 -6.03 6.05 9.20
CA PHE A 18 -5.43 4.72 9.30
C PHE A 18 -3.91 4.78 9.55
N CYS A 19 -3.19 5.70 8.91
CA CYS A 19 -1.75 5.86 9.15
C CYS A 19 -1.44 6.29 10.60
N GLU A 20 -2.29 7.12 11.20
CA GLU A 20 -2.11 7.54 12.60
C GLU A 20 -2.49 6.44 13.59
N ALA A 21 -3.58 5.72 13.30
CA ALA A 21 -4.09 4.68 14.19
C ALA A 21 -3.24 3.39 14.16
N LEU A 22 -2.57 3.11 13.04
CA LEU A 22 -1.79 1.91 12.82
C LEU A 22 -0.38 2.31 12.38
N SER A 23 0.57 2.25 13.31
CA SER A 23 2.00 2.46 13.04
C SER A 23 2.66 1.14 12.66
N GLY A 24 3.64 1.20 11.75
CA GLY A 24 4.52 0.06 11.53
C GLY A 24 5.46 -0.16 12.70
N LYS A 25 6.10 -1.33 12.72
CA LYS A 25 7.29 -1.56 13.57
C LYS A 25 8.39 -2.23 12.76
N ASP A 26 9.63 -1.97 13.17
CA ASP A 26 10.79 -2.61 12.56
C ASP A 26 10.74 -4.13 12.73
N GLY A 27 10.95 -4.85 11.64
CA GLY A 27 10.89 -6.30 11.58
C GLY A 27 9.49 -6.90 11.42
N GLU A 28 8.42 -6.10 11.42
CA GLU A 28 7.07 -6.59 11.10
C GLU A 28 6.88 -6.78 9.58
N THR A 29 6.00 -7.71 9.20
CA THR A 29 5.58 -7.92 7.81
C THR A 29 4.12 -7.53 7.64
N LEU A 30 3.81 -6.69 6.66
CA LEU A 30 2.48 -6.18 6.37
C LEU A 30 1.99 -6.61 4.98
N LEU A 31 0.72 -7.02 4.90
CA LEU A 31 -0.03 -7.13 3.64
C LEU A 31 -1.07 -6.01 3.58
N GLU A 32 -0.93 -5.10 2.62
CA GLU A 32 -1.92 -4.07 2.32
C GLU A 32 -2.72 -4.44 1.07
N ILE A 33 -4.04 -4.58 1.20
CA ILE A 33 -4.96 -4.84 0.09
C ILE A 33 -5.65 -3.52 -0.30
N GLY A 34 -5.41 -3.08 -1.54
CA GLY A 34 -5.90 -1.79 -2.07
C GLY A 34 -4.90 -0.65 -1.85
N CYS A 35 -3.66 -0.79 -2.32
CA CYS A 35 -2.59 0.13 -1.95
C CYS A 35 -2.70 1.55 -2.54
N GLY A 36 -3.49 1.76 -3.60
CA GLY A 36 -3.78 3.11 -4.10
C GLY A 36 -2.51 3.92 -4.43
N THR A 37 -2.25 4.99 -3.66
CA THR A 37 -1.04 5.83 -3.82
C THR A 37 0.18 5.29 -3.10
N GLY A 38 0.00 4.31 -2.22
CA GLY A 38 1.05 3.74 -1.38
C GLY A 38 1.27 4.47 -0.07
N LEU A 39 0.43 5.44 0.32
CA LEU A 39 0.62 6.21 1.55
C LEU A 39 0.80 5.30 2.78
N PHE A 40 -0.10 4.35 2.98
CA PHE A 40 -0.07 3.44 4.14
C PHE A 40 1.14 2.50 4.09
N SER A 41 1.39 1.86 2.94
CA SER A 41 2.60 1.08 2.68
C SER A 41 3.88 1.83 3.01
N ILE A 42 3.99 3.09 2.56
CA ILE A 42 5.19 3.91 2.73
C ILE A 42 5.36 4.29 4.19
N THR A 43 4.29 4.69 4.88
CA THR A 43 4.33 4.99 6.33
C THR A 43 4.85 3.80 7.12
N HIS A 44 4.32 2.59 6.89
CA HIS A 44 4.80 1.39 7.59
C HIS A 44 6.24 1.02 7.21
N ALA A 45 6.63 1.20 5.96
CA ALA A 45 8.00 0.95 5.52
C ALA A 45 9.01 1.93 6.14
N LEU A 46 8.61 3.20 6.34
CA LEU A 46 9.40 4.20 7.07
C LEU A 46 9.59 3.81 8.55
N ASP A 47 8.59 3.17 9.14
CA ASP A 47 8.67 2.61 10.50
C ASP A 47 9.46 1.28 10.59
N GLY A 48 9.95 0.78 9.45
CA GLY A 48 10.80 -0.41 9.37
C GLY A 48 10.08 -1.72 9.02
N SER A 49 8.81 -1.69 8.68
CA SER A 49 8.10 -2.90 8.23
C SER A 49 8.48 -3.31 6.81
N MET A 50 8.38 -4.60 6.52
CA MET A 50 8.42 -5.15 5.15
C MET A 50 7.00 -5.26 4.62
N VAL A 51 6.69 -4.59 3.51
CA VAL A 51 5.32 -4.43 3.02
C VAL A 51 5.13 -5.13 1.69
N THR A 52 4.11 -5.99 1.62
CA THR A 52 3.52 -6.45 0.37
C THR A 52 2.26 -5.63 0.10
N ALA A 53 2.30 -4.81 -0.94
CA ALA A 53 1.22 -3.94 -1.35
C ALA A 53 0.53 -4.50 -2.60
N VAL A 54 -0.78 -4.65 -2.57
CA VAL A 54 -1.52 -5.19 -3.72
C VAL A 54 -2.69 -4.31 -4.09
N ASP A 55 -2.95 -4.20 -5.39
CA ASP A 55 -4.12 -3.52 -5.91
C ASP A 55 -4.59 -4.22 -7.18
N LEU A 56 -5.87 -4.04 -7.54
CA LEU A 56 -6.40 -4.51 -8.81
C LEU A 56 -6.04 -3.53 -9.94
N ASN A 57 -5.91 -2.24 -9.63
CA ASN A 57 -5.57 -1.20 -10.59
C ASN A 57 -4.05 -1.18 -10.84
N PRO A 58 -3.58 -1.45 -12.08
CA PRO A 58 -2.15 -1.37 -12.40
C PRO A 58 -1.55 0.03 -12.19
N ASP A 59 -2.33 1.09 -12.36
CA ASP A 59 -1.87 2.46 -12.10
C ASP A 59 -1.62 2.69 -10.61
N ALA A 60 -2.44 2.11 -9.72
CA ALA A 60 -2.22 2.18 -8.27
C ALA A 60 -0.92 1.46 -7.88
N VAL A 61 -0.68 0.28 -8.45
CA VAL A 61 0.57 -0.46 -8.24
C VAL A 61 1.77 0.35 -8.73
N ALA A 62 1.70 0.95 -9.93
CA ALA A 62 2.76 1.80 -10.46
C ALA A 62 2.99 3.03 -9.57
N ASN A 63 1.91 3.64 -9.09
CA ASN A 63 1.97 4.82 -8.24
C ASN A 63 2.62 4.52 -6.89
N THR A 64 2.24 3.42 -6.23
CA THR A 64 2.87 2.94 -5.00
C THR A 64 4.37 2.70 -5.18
N LYS A 65 4.81 2.09 -6.31
CA LYS A 65 6.24 1.90 -6.62
C LYS A 65 6.97 3.23 -6.79
N ILE A 66 6.39 4.17 -7.53
CA ILE A 66 7.01 5.48 -7.74
C ILE A 66 7.13 6.22 -6.41
N ASN A 67 6.06 6.24 -5.60
CA ASN A 67 6.09 6.95 -4.33
C ASN A 67 7.01 6.27 -3.31
N SER A 68 7.17 4.94 -3.33
CA SER A 68 8.13 4.26 -2.45
C SER A 68 9.58 4.61 -2.79
N ILE A 69 9.91 4.72 -4.08
CA ILE A 69 11.23 5.20 -4.54
C ILE A 69 11.44 6.66 -4.12
N LEU A 70 10.44 7.53 -4.32
CA LEU A 70 10.54 8.94 -3.91
C LEU A 70 10.72 9.11 -2.40
N ALA A 71 10.20 8.16 -1.61
CA ALA A 71 10.37 8.13 -0.16
C ALA A 71 11.64 7.38 0.31
N GLY A 72 12.39 6.73 -0.59
CA GLY A 72 13.61 5.98 -0.28
C GLY A 72 13.38 4.65 0.46
N VAL A 73 12.18 4.08 0.35
CA VAL A 73 11.77 2.83 1.03
C VAL A 73 11.42 1.70 0.06
N GLU A 74 11.77 1.83 -1.22
CA GLU A 74 11.49 0.85 -2.28
C GLU A 74 12.07 -0.54 -1.98
N HIS A 75 13.14 -0.62 -1.20
CA HIS A 75 13.74 -1.87 -0.77
C HIS A 75 12.90 -2.64 0.27
N ARG A 76 11.87 -2.00 0.86
CA ARG A 76 10.94 -2.60 1.82
C ARG A 76 9.53 -2.80 1.29
N VAL A 77 9.21 -2.27 0.10
CA VAL A 77 7.86 -2.28 -0.46
C VAL A 77 7.81 -3.07 -1.77
N GLU A 78 7.20 -4.25 -1.73
CA GLU A 78 6.85 -5.00 -2.95
C GLU A 78 5.41 -4.69 -3.36
N ALA A 79 5.21 -4.08 -4.54
CA ALA A 79 3.88 -3.79 -5.06
C ALA A 79 3.52 -4.64 -6.30
N CYS A 80 2.35 -5.29 -6.32
CA CYS A 80 1.91 -6.10 -7.45
C CYS A 80 0.40 -6.05 -7.74
N VAL A 81 0.03 -6.30 -9.01
CA VAL A 81 -1.37 -6.37 -9.43
C VAL A 81 -1.93 -7.73 -9.02
N ARG A 82 -2.96 -7.76 -8.19
CA ARG A 82 -3.58 -9.01 -7.73
C ARG A 82 -5.10 -8.90 -7.62
N ARG A 83 -5.75 -10.03 -7.91
CA ARG A 83 -7.17 -10.23 -7.65
C ARG A 83 -7.32 -11.31 -6.58
N PHE A 84 -7.96 -10.96 -5.48
CA PHE A 84 -8.40 -11.94 -4.49
C PHE A 84 -9.71 -12.57 -4.95
N ARG A 85 -9.87 -13.85 -4.64
CA ARG A 85 -11.09 -14.60 -4.84
C ARG A 85 -11.42 -15.30 -3.54
N GLU A 86 -12.70 -15.32 -3.20
CA GLU A 86 -13.18 -16.20 -2.16
C GLU A 86 -12.90 -17.65 -2.57
N ARG A 87 -12.51 -18.47 -1.60
CA ARG A 87 -12.51 -19.92 -1.79
C ARG A 87 -13.83 -20.42 -1.25
N GLU A 88 -14.58 -21.15 -2.07
CA GLU A 88 -15.67 -21.97 -1.55
C GLU A 88 -15.04 -23.03 -0.63
N CYS A 89 -15.46 -23.06 0.64
CA CYS A 89 -15.17 -24.21 1.49
C CYS A 89 -15.90 -25.41 0.88
N GLN A 90 -15.14 -26.38 0.38
CA GLN A 90 -15.70 -27.70 0.10
C GLN A 90 -15.87 -28.40 1.44
N ASP A 91 -17.13 -28.59 1.85
CA ASP A 91 -17.53 -29.38 3.02
C ASP A 91 -17.06 -30.85 2.90
#